data_AF-A0A537IC03-F1
#
_entry.id   AF-A0A537IC03-F1
#
_cell.length_a   1.000
_cell.length_b   1.000
_cell.length_c   1.000
_cell.angle_alpha   90.00
_cell.angle_beta   90.00
_cell.angle_gamma   90.00
#
_symmetry.space_group_name_H-M   'P 1'
#
loop_
_entity.id
_entity.type
_entity.pdbx_description
1 polymer ?
#
loop_
_entity_poly.entity_id
_entity_poly.type
_entity_poly.pdbx_seq_one_letter_code
_entity_poly.pdbx_strand_id
1 'polypeptide(L)'
;MRFPESKAVEFERLFKAEVLPLWRKFKSEGKFLGASLTPIQGGMTPRKGVRHYILHVEVPGMAEHEQFDLHPQFTKFLAKAQAMQAEDPLVWFGETLFQV
;
A
#
# COMPACT_ATOMS: atom_id res chain seq x y z
N MET A 1 4.12 4.61 3.45
CA MET A 1 4.63 5.24 2.19
C MET A 1 4.59 6.76 2.31
N ARG A 2 5.44 7.45 1.55
CA ARG A 2 5.61 8.92 1.63
C ARG A 2 5.71 9.53 0.24
N PHE A 3 4.86 10.50 -0.06
CA PHE A 3 4.81 11.16 -1.37
C PHE A 3 4.85 12.68 -1.20
N PRO A 4 5.48 13.44 -2.11
CA PRO A 4 5.27 14.88 -2.18
C PRO A 4 3.77 15.18 -2.35
N GLU A 5 3.26 16.23 -1.70
CA GLU A 5 1.83 16.61 -1.82
C GLU A 5 1.40 16.81 -3.28
N SER A 6 2.29 17.35 -4.12
CA SER A 6 2.06 17.54 -5.56
C SER A 6 1.91 16.23 -6.35
N LYS A 7 2.32 15.09 -5.80
CA LYS A 7 2.19 13.75 -6.40
C LYS A 7 1.13 12.88 -5.73
N ALA A 8 0.66 13.28 -4.54
CA ALA A 8 -0.28 12.50 -3.73
C ALA A 8 -1.59 12.17 -4.46
N VAL A 9 -2.21 13.15 -5.12
CA VAL A 9 -3.47 12.96 -5.85
C VAL A 9 -3.29 11.99 -7.02
N GLU A 10 -2.17 12.08 -7.74
CA GLU A 10 -1.88 11.18 -8.86
C GLU A 10 -1.58 9.76 -8.37
N PHE A 11 -0.84 9.62 -7.28
CA PHE A 11 -0.63 8.33 -6.62
C PHE A 11 -1.97 7.68 -6.22
N GLU A 12 -2.86 8.41 -5.55
CA GLU A 12 -4.18 7.91 -5.15
C GLU A 12 -5.03 7.49 -6.35
N ARG A 13 -5.00 8.28 -7.44
CA ARG A 13 -5.70 7.96 -8.69
C ARG A 13 -5.18 6.69 -9.32
N LEU A 14 -3.86 6.55 -9.47
CA LEU A 14 -3.22 5.35 -10.03
C LEU A 14 -3.46 4.13 -9.15
N PHE A 15 -3.36 4.27 -7.84
CA PHE A 15 -3.62 3.18 -6.89
C PHE A 15 -5.05 2.66 -7.01
N LYS A 16 -6.03 3.57 -7.05
CA LYS A 16 -7.45 3.23 -7.21
C LYS A 16 -7.73 2.54 -8.56
N ALA A 17 -7.04 2.94 -9.62
CA ALA A 17 -7.23 2.37 -10.95
C ALA A 17 -6.52 1.02 -11.13
N GLU A 18 -5.30 0.87 -10.62
CA GLU A 18 -4.41 -0.25 -10.95
C GLU A 18 -4.29 -1.28 -9.83
N VAL A 19 -4.34 -0.89 -8.55
CA VAL A 19 -4.09 -1.78 -7.41
C VAL A 19 -5.39 -2.21 -6.73
N LEU A 20 -6.34 -1.28 -6.52
CA LEU A 20 -7.60 -1.60 -5.84
C LEU A 20 -8.39 -2.74 -6.51
N PRO A 21 -8.47 -2.87 -7.85
CA PRO A 21 -9.11 -4.03 -8.47
C PRO A 21 -8.39 -5.34 -8.15
N LEU A 22 -7.05 -5.31 -8.09
CA LEU A 22 -6.23 -6.47 -7.74
C LEU A 22 -6.43 -6.89 -6.28
N TRP A 23 -6.47 -5.92 -5.35
CA TRP A 23 -6.82 -6.16 -3.95
C TRP A 23 -8.20 -6.80 -3.80
N ARG A 24 -9.21 -6.29 -4.53
CA ARG A 24 -10.56 -6.88 -4.51
C ARG A 24 -10.56 -8.32 -5.00
N LYS A 25 -9.80 -8.62 -6.06
CA LYS A 25 -9.63 -9.98 -6.56
C LYS A 25 -8.97 -10.89 -5.52
N PHE A 26 -7.81 -10.49 -4.98
CA PHE A 26 -7.10 -11.26 -3.96
C PHE A 26 -7.97 -11.48 -2.71
N LYS A 27 -8.75 -10.48 -2.30
CA LYS A 27 -9.71 -10.61 -1.19
C LYS A 27 -10.83 -11.60 -1.52
N SER A 28 -11.39 -11.56 -2.72
CA SER A 28 -12.44 -12.52 -3.14
C SER A 28 -11.93 -13.97 -3.25
N GLU A 29 -10.63 -14.15 -3.51
CA GLU A 29 -9.97 -15.44 -3.58
C GLU A 29 -9.48 -15.94 -2.21
N GLY A 30 -9.74 -15.20 -1.13
CA GLY A 30 -9.25 -15.53 0.22
C GLY A 30 -7.76 -15.30 0.44
N LYS A 31 -7.04 -14.78 -0.56
CA LYS A 31 -5.60 -14.49 -0.48
C LYS A 31 -5.28 -13.27 0.35
N PHE A 32 -6.21 -12.32 0.43
CA PHE A 32 -6.15 -11.21 1.37
C PHE A 32 -7.22 -11.41 2.47
N LEU A 33 -6.84 -11.27 3.72
CA LEU A 33 -7.74 -11.22 4.87
C LEU A 33 -8.25 -9.80 5.13
N GLY A 34 -7.43 -8.80 4.84
CA GLY A 34 -7.75 -7.38 5.00
C GLY A 34 -6.75 -6.55 4.21
N ALA A 35 -7.16 -5.39 3.70
CA ALA A 35 -6.24 -4.43 3.10
C ALA A 35 -6.78 -3.01 3.18
N SER A 36 -5.91 -2.04 3.46
CA SER A 36 -6.27 -0.63 3.50
C SER A 36 -5.11 0.27 3.07
N LEU A 37 -5.48 1.43 2.52
CA LEU A 37 -4.58 2.54 2.26
C LEU A 37 -5.16 3.77 2.96
N THR A 38 -4.44 4.26 3.97
CA THR A 38 -4.94 5.29 4.88
C THR A 38 -4.01 6.50 4.86
N PRO A 39 -4.46 7.69 4.41
CA PRO A 39 -3.67 8.91 4.58
C PRO A 39 -3.60 9.26 6.07
N ILE A 40 -2.38 9.51 6.57
CA ILE A 40 -2.16 9.87 7.95
C ILE A 40 -2.61 11.32 8.18
N GLN A 41 -3.39 11.53 9.24
CA GLN A 41 -3.91 12.86 9.64
C GLN A 41 -3.30 13.38 10.95
N GLY A 42 -2.62 12.54 11.73
CA GLY A 42 -2.04 12.90 13.03
C GLY A 42 -1.17 11.78 13.62
N GLY A 43 -0.62 12.00 14.82
CA GLY A 43 0.23 11.02 15.52
C GLY A 43 1.71 11.06 15.14
N MET A 44 2.13 12.04 14.33
CA MET A 44 3.53 12.33 14.00
C MET A 44 3.74 13.83 13.86
N THR A 45 4.99 14.28 14.00
CA THR A 45 5.37 15.65 13.65
C THR A 45 5.18 15.86 12.15
N PRO A 46 4.29 16.77 11.70
CA PRO A 46 4.03 16.98 10.28
C PRO A 46 5.28 17.46 9.56
N ARG A 47 5.58 16.86 8.40
CA ARG A 47 6.58 17.37 7.47
C ARG A 47 5.88 18.13 6.34
N LYS A 48 6.15 19.43 6.23
CA LYS A 48 5.56 20.29 5.21
C LYS A 48 5.83 19.73 3.80
N GLY A 49 4.78 19.64 2.98
CA GLY A 49 4.87 19.23 1.57
C GLY A 49 4.98 17.72 1.35
N VAL A 50 4.85 16.88 2.37
CA VAL A 50 4.89 15.42 2.26
C VAL A 50 3.63 14.79 2.85
N ARG A 51 2.93 14.02 2.02
CA ARG A 51 1.78 13.21 2.44
C ARG A 51 2.22 11.80 2.82
N HIS A 52 1.79 11.38 4.00
CA HIS A 52 2.12 10.07 4.56
C HIS A 52 0.92 9.13 4.48
N TYR A 53 1.19 7.86 4.21
CA TYR A 53 0.17 6.81 4.10
C TYR A 53 0.59 5.58 4.89
N ILE A 54 -0.38 4.97 5.57
CA ILE A 54 -0.32 3.60 6.04
C ILE A 54 -0.87 2.73 4.91
N LEU A 55 -0.06 1.78 4.44
CA LEU A 55 -0.53 0.67 3.61
C LEU A 55 -0.49 -0.55 4.51
N HIS A 56 -1.65 -1.17 4.68
CA HIS A 56 -1.81 -2.35 5.52
C HIS A 56 -2.42 -3.46 4.67
N VAL A 57 -1.84 -4.66 4.75
CA VAL A 57 -2.33 -5.86 4.10
C VAL A 57 -2.17 -7.00 5.09
N GLU A 58 -3.25 -7.75 5.28
CA GLU A 58 -3.30 -9.01 6.03
C GLU A 58 -3.50 -10.14 5.03
N VAL A 59 -2.71 -11.19 5.15
CA VAL A 59 -2.71 -12.37 4.27
C VAL A 59 -2.74 -13.64 5.11
N PRO A 60 -3.24 -14.77 4.58
CA PRO A 60 -3.16 -16.07 5.25
C PRO A 60 -1.72 -16.51 5.54
N GLY A 61 -0.77 -16.13 4.68
CA GLY A 61 0.64 -16.45 4.84
C GLY A 61 1.55 -15.77 3.82
N MET A 62 2.83 -16.09 3.91
CA MET A 62 3.87 -15.49 3.04
C MET A 62 3.71 -15.86 1.56
N ALA A 63 3.13 -17.02 1.24
CA ALA A 63 2.92 -17.43 -0.14
C ALA A 63 1.96 -16.47 -0.87
N GLU A 64 0.86 -16.08 -0.23
CA GLU A 64 -0.10 -15.12 -0.78
C GLU A 64 0.50 -13.71 -0.87
N HIS A 65 1.32 -13.32 0.10
CA HIS A 65 2.09 -12.08 0.06
C HIS A 65 3.03 -12.06 -1.16
N GLU A 66 3.90 -13.06 -1.32
CA GLU A 66 4.85 -13.16 -2.44
C GLU A 66 4.13 -13.21 -3.79
N GLN A 67 3.00 -13.92 -3.86
CA GLN A 67 2.18 -13.95 -5.07
C GLN A 67 1.69 -12.55 -5.46
N PHE A 68 1.31 -11.71 -4.49
CA PHE A 68 0.89 -10.34 -4.76
C PHE A 68 2.08 -9.47 -5.17
N ASP A 69 3.18 -9.54 -4.43
CA ASP A 69 4.39 -8.73 -4.66
C ASP A 69 5.02 -8.99 -6.03
N LEU A 70 4.96 -10.24 -6.50
CA LEU A 70 5.46 -10.64 -7.82
C LEU A 70 4.43 -10.45 -8.94
N HIS A 71 3.20 -10.04 -8.63
CA HIS A 71 2.14 -9.92 -9.63
C HIS A 71 2.50 -8.86 -10.69
N PRO A 72 2.50 -9.18 -12.00
CA PRO A 72 3.01 -8.28 -13.05
C PRO A 72 2.32 -6.90 -13.10
N GLN A 73 1.05 -6.83 -12.74
CA GLN A 73 0.33 -5.56 -12.65
C GLN A 73 0.79 -4.73 -11.44
N PHE A 74 1.08 -5.38 -10.32
CA PHE A 74 1.55 -4.70 -9.12
C PHE A 74 2.99 -4.20 -9.31
N THR A 75 3.89 -5.00 -9.87
CA THR A 75 5.28 -4.59 -10.13
C THR A 75 5.36 -3.39 -11.08
N LYS A 76 4.51 -3.34 -12.12
CA LYS A 76 4.38 -2.17 -13.00
C LYS A 76 3.90 -0.92 -12.27
N PHE A 77 2.92 -1.07 -11.38
CA PHE A 77 2.45 0.03 -10.53
C PHE A 77 3.55 0.48 -9.56
N LEU A 78 4.24 -0.47 -8.92
CA LEU A 78 5.27 -0.23 -7.92
C LEU A 78 6.40 0.64 -8.48
N ALA A 79 6.85 0.36 -9.71
CA ALA A 79 7.85 1.18 -10.39
C ALA A 79 7.41 2.65 -10.55
N LYS A 80 6.15 2.88 -10.95
CA LYS A 80 5.58 4.25 -11.04
C LYS A 80 5.52 4.91 -9.66
N ALA A 81 5.05 4.17 -8.66
CA ALA A 81 4.92 4.66 -7.29
C ALA A 81 6.29 5.04 -6.71
N GLN A 82 7.30 4.19 -6.85
CA GLN A 82 8.68 4.46 -6.40
C GLN A 82 9.24 5.73 -7.03
N ALA A 83 9.05 5.94 -8.33
CA ALA A 83 9.49 7.16 -9.01
C ALA A 83 8.78 8.44 -8.50
N MET A 84 7.65 8.32 -7.83
CA MET A 84 6.91 9.45 -7.23
C MET A 84 7.23 9.65 -5.74
N GLN A 85 7.87 8.70 -5.07
CA GLN A 85 8.09 8.77 -3.62
C GLN A 85 9.10 9.86 -3.27
N ALA A 86 8.89 10.49 -2.12
CA ALA A 86 9.84 11.46 -1.58
C ALA A 86 11.06 10.74 -0.96
N GLU A 87 10.82 9.57 -0.38
CA GLU A 87 11.77 8.75 0.37
C GLU A 87 11.29 7.30 0.34
N ASP A 88 12.22 6.34 0.52
CA ASP A 88 11.89 4.92 0.57
C ASP A 88 10.82 4.59 1.62
N PRO A 89 9.94 3.60 1.38
CA PRO A 89 8.93 3.24 2.36
C PRO A 89 9.59 2.51 3.54
N LEU A 90 9.05 2.73 4.74
CA LEU A 90 9.32 1.83 5.86
C LEU A 90 8.34 0.67 5.77
N VAL A 91 8.86 -0.56 5.87
CA VAL A 91 8.10 -1.80 5.72
C VAL A 91 8.40 -2.70 6.91
N TRP A 92 7.35 -3.29 7.47
CA TRP A 92 7.44 -4.21 8.58
C TRP A 92 6.57 -5.44 8.30
N PHE A 93 7.03 -6.59 8.79
CA PHE A 93 6.28 -7.83 8.83
C PHE A 93 6.01 -8.20 10.28
N GLY A 94 4.91 -8.90 10.52
CA GLY A 94 4.55 -9.36 11.85
C GLY A 94 3.33 -10.27 11.81
N GLU A 95 3.06 -10.89 12.95
CA GLU A 95 1.88 -11.72 13.17
C GLU A 95 0.86 -10.98 14.02
N THR A 96 -0.39 -10.96 13.56
CA THR A 96 -1.49 -10.34 14.30
C THR A 96 -1.89 -11.23 15.47
N LEU A 97 -1.70 -10.75 16.71
CA LEU A 97 -2.12 -11.47 17.92
C LEU A 97 -3.61 -11.28 18.23
N PHE A 98 -4.15 -10.08 17.97
CA PHE A 98 -5.54 -9.72 18.24
C PHE A 98 -6.09 -8.82 17.13
N GLN A 99 -7.31 -9.09 16.67
CA GLN A 99 -8.01 -8.30 15.67
C GLN A 99 -9.52 -8.38 15.93
N VAL A 100 -10.22 -7.26 15.72
CA VAL A 100 -11.69 -7.14 15.87
C VAL A 100 -12.30 -6.71 14.55
#